data_AF-I4EX91-F1
#
_entry.id   AF-I4EX91-F1
#
_cell.length_a   1.000
_cell.length_b   1.000
_cell.length_c   1.000
_cell.angle_alpha   90.00
_cell.angle_beta   90.00
_cell.angle_gamma   90.00
#
_symmetry.space_group_name_H-M   'P 1'
#
loop_
_entity.id
_entity.type
_entity.pdbx_description
1 polymer ?
#
loop_
_entity_poly.entity_id
_entity_poly.type
_entity_poly.pdbx_seq_one_letter_code
_entity_poly.pdbx_strand_id
1 'polypeptide(L)'
;MIAAWVAIAFFLVVLPLGAWWLGGRSFLDRPNAAAEAAALGRTVAQRHGLRPVQAALVQKAVTWGHRLEEPALRAAAVDLAEQVIDAHRRRRAARPALSGLLVVVLALWLSFVVARLVFAVAAGRWGDVNWSTAVLYAACGWWAWRLHSGPRRAVERNSDPVPR
;
A
#
# COMPACT_ATOMS: atom_id res chain seq x y z
N MET A 1 -1.61 8.46 -36.56
CA MET A 1 -0.67 7.35 -36.24
C MET A 1 0.34 7.71 -35.15
N ILE A 2 1.07 8.81 -35.26
CA ILE A 2 2.14 9.19 -34.31
C ILE A 2 1.65 9.27 -32.85
N ALA A 3 0.47 9.84 -32.61
CA ALA A 3 -0.11 9.95 -31.27
C ALA A 3 -0.43 8.59 -30.60
N ALA A 4 -0.71 7.53 -31.38
CA ALA A 4 -0.94 6.19 -30.85
C ALA A 4 0.39 5.54 -30.44
N TRP A 5 1.42 5.68 -31.27
CA TRP A 5 2.77 5.19 -30.98
C TRP A 5 3.40 5.91 -29.78
N VAL A 6 3.18 7.21 -29.63
CA VAL A 6 3.64 7.98 -28.46
C VAL A 6 2.93 7.52 -27.18
N ALA A 7 1.62 7.26 -27.22
CA ALA A 7 0.89 6.74 -26.06
C ALA A 7 1.33 5.32 -25.67
N ILE A 8 1.59 4.45 -26.66
CA ILE A 8 2.09 3.10 -26.44
C ILE A 8 3.51 3.13 -25.87
N ALA A 9 4.41 3.93 -26.43
CA ALA A 9 5.77 4.12 -25.92
C ALA A 9 5.74 4.71 -24.50
N PHE A 10 4.84 5.65 -24.22
CA PHE A 10 4.69 6.24 -22.89
C PHE A 10 4.17 5.20 -21.88
N PHE A 11 3.17 4.39 -22.22
CA PHE A 11 2.73 3.29 -21.36
C PHE A 11 3.85 2.26 -21.16
N LEU A 12 4.54 1.85 -22.22
CA LEU A 12 5.65 0.90 -22.17
C LEU A 12 6.87 1.40 -21.40
N VAL A 13 7.02 2.71 -21.19
CA VAL A 13 8.12 3.27 -20.39
C VAL A 13 7.65 3.57 -18.97
N VAL A 14 6.48 4.16 -18.81
CA VAL A 14 5.92 4.54 -17.50
C VAL A 14 5.49 3.33 -16.67
N LEU A 15 4.98 2.26 -17.29
CA LEU A 15 4.67 1.00 -16.59
C LEU A 15 5.92 0.38 -15.96
N PRO A 16 7.01 0.08 -16.71
CA PRO A 16 8.19 -0.49 -16.12
C PRO A 16 8.93 0.51 -15.25
N LEU A 17 8.93 1.83 -15.52
CA LEU A 17 9.50 2.78 -14.55
C LEU A 17 8.71 2.80 -13.25
N GLY A 18 7.37 2.83 -13.33
CA GLY A 18 6.48 2.79 -12.18
C GLY A 18 6.62 1.49 -11.40
N ALA A 19 6.61 0.34 -12.09
CA ALA A 19 6.80 -0.98 -11.51
C ALA A 19 8.23 -1.21 -11.00
N TRP A 20 9.25 -0.65 -11.65
CA TRP A 20 10.64 -0.68 -11.19
C TRP A 20 10.88 0.27 -10.01
N TRP A 21 10.02 1.27 -9.80
CA TRP A 21 10.14 2.14 -8.64
C TRP A 21 9.28 1.67 -7.45
N LEU A 22 8.03 1.24 -7.69
CA LEU A 22 7.19 0.53 -6.70
C LEU A 22 7.77 -0.82 -6.31
N GLY A 23 8.43 -1.50 -7.26
CA GLY A 23 8.95 -2.85 -7.11
C GLY A 23 10.48 -2.91 -7.13
N GLY A 24 11.16 -2.38 -8.15
CA GLY A 24 12.59 -2.62 -8.42
C GLY A 24 13.59 -2.13 -7.36
N ARG A 25 13.43 -0.93 -6.76
CA ARG A 25 14.28 -0.54 -5.60
C ARG A 25 13.81 -1.13 -4.26
N SER A 26 12.50 -1.36 -4.14
CA SER A 26 11.93 -2.14 -3.04
C SER A 26 12.19 -3.65 -3.16
N PHE A 27 12.74 -4.16 -4.27
CA PHE A 27 13.09 -5.57 -4.47
C PHE A 27 14.47 -5.87 -3.88
N LEU A 28 15.38 -4.90 -3.99
CA LEU A 28 16.69 -4.91 -3.35
C LEU A 28 16.57 -4.65 -1.83
N ASP A 29 15.68 -3.75 -1.41
CA ASP A 29 15.36 -3.51 0.00
C ASP A 29 14.23 -4.41 0.54
N ARG A 30 13.61 -5.26 -0.28
CA ARG A 30 12.52 -6.19 0.14
C ARG A 30 12.96 -7.16 1.22
N PRO A 31 14.13 -7.83 1.08
CA PRO A 31 14.60 -8.68 2.16
C PRO A 31 14.78 -7.88 3.45
N ASN A 32 15.31 -6.65 3.37
CA ASN A 32 15.48 -5.78 4.54
C ASN A 32 14.14 -5.33 5.14
N ALA A 33 13.16 -4.94 4.31
CA ALA A 33 11.87 -4.48 4.79
C ALA A 33 11.00 -5.61 5.34
N ALA A 34 11.04 -6.79 4.71
CA ALA A 34 10.38 -7.99 5.21
C ALA A 34 11.06 -8.51 6.48
N ALA A 35 12.40 -8.49 6.54
CA ALA A 35 13.16 -8.83 7.73
C ALA A 35 12.92 -7.85 8.89
N GLU A 36 12.83 -6.55 8.61
CA GLU A 36 12.50 -5.52 9.60
C GLU A 36 11.07 -5.70 10.11
N ALA A 37 10.08 -5.92 9.22
CA ALA A 37 8.71 -6.21 9.64
C ALA A 37 8.61 -7.50 10.48
N ALA A 38 9.35 -8.54 10.11
CA ALA A 38 9.45 -9.78 10.89
C ALA A 38 10.20 -9.58 12.21
N ALA A 39 11.20 -8.69 12.26
CA ALA A 39 11.89 -8.33 13.48
C ALA A 39 10.96 -7.58 14.44
N LEU A 40 10.23 -6.56 13.96
CA LEU A 40 9.22 -5.85 14.75
C LEU A 40 8.16 -6.79 15.30
N GLY A 41 7.63 -7.69 14.47
CA GLY A 41 6.67 -8.72 14.89
C GLY A 41 7.23 -9.64 15.98
N ARG A 42 8.50 -10.05 15.89
CA ARG A 42 9.17 -10.85 16.91
C ARG A 42 9.41 -10.09 18.21
N THR A 43 9.83 -8.83 18.13
CA THR A 43 10.07 -7.99 19.33
C THR A 43 8.78 -7.77 20.12
N VAL A 44 7.67 -7.48 19.43
CA VAL A 44 6.35 -7.34 20.07
C VAL A 44 5.88 -8.68 20.64
N ALA A 45 6.05 -9.78 19.90
CA ALA A 45 5.68 -11.11 20.38
C ALA A 45 6.45 -11.49 21.66
N GLN A 46 7.74 -11.17 21.75
CA GLN A 46 8.54 -11.40 22.95
C GLN A 46 8.09 -10.51 24.13
N ARG A 47 7.86 -9.22 23.88
CA ARG A 47 7.42 -8.26 24.92
C ARG A 47 6.06 -8.65 25.52
N HIS A 48 5.15 -9.17 24.70
CA HIS A 48 3.80 -9.57 25.13
C HIS A 48 3.66 -11.06 25.43
N GLY A 49 4.75 -11.84 25.42
CA GLY A 49 4.72 -13.28 25.70
C GLY A 49 3.82 -14.08 24.75
N LEU A 50 3.67 -13.62 23.49
CA LEU A 50 2.74 -14.21 22.53
C LEU A 50 3.26 -15.55 22.02
N ARG A 51 2.35 -16.52 21.92
CA ARG A 51 2.62 -17.77 21.19
C ARG A 51 2.74 -17.48 19.68
N PRO A 52 3.44 -18.32 18.90
CA PRO A 52 3.58 -18.12 17.44
C PRO A 52 2.24 -17.95 16.71
N VAL A 53 1.21 -18.69 17.13
CA VAL A 53 -0.15 -18.59 16.58
C VAL A 53 -0.78 -17.22 16.87
N GLN A 54 -0.63 -16.72 18.10
CA GLN A 54 -1.13 -15.41 18.51
C GLN A 54 -0.38 -14.28 17.80
N ALA A 55 0.94 -14.40 17.64
CA ALA A 55 1.75 -13.44 16.90
C ALA A 55 1.29 -13.34 15.42
N ALA A 56 0.99 -14.47 14.78
CA ALA A 56 0.45 -14.49 13.42
C ALA A 56 -0.94 -13.83 13.32
N LEU A 57 -1.81 -14.07 14.31
CA LEU A 57 -3.13 -13.42 14.39
C LEU A 57 -3.00 -11.90 14.56
N VAL A 58 -2.11 -11.44 15.44
CA VAL A 58 -1.82 -10.02 15.65
C VAL A 58 -1.28 -9.38 14.36
N GLN A 59 -0.33 -10.03 13.69
CA GLN A 59 0.24 -9.53 12.43
C GLN A 59 -0.82 -9.44 11.32
N LYS A 60 -1.69 -10.45 11.20
CA LYS A 60 -2.81 -10.43 10.25
C LYS A 60 -3.78 -9.31 10.59
N ALA A 61 -4.13 -9.13 11.86
CA ALA A 61 -5.03 -8.08 12.30
C ALA A 61 -4.47 -6.68 12.02
N VAL A 62 -3.18 -6.43 12.27
CA VAL A 62 -2.52 -5.15 11.94
C VAL A 62 -2.47 -4.91 10.44
N THR A 63 -2.16 -5.93 9.64
CA THR A 63 -2.06 -5.82 8.18
C THR A 63 -3.41 -5.47 7.54
N TRP A 64 -4.49 -6.09 8.02
CA TRP A 64 -5.83 -5.93 7.44
C TRP A 64 -6.71 -4.92 8.17
N GLY A 65 -6.25 -4.38 9.30
CA GLY A 65 -7.01 -3.47 10.14
C GLY A 65 -8.17 -4.15 10.87
N HIS A 66 -8.02 -5.39 11.31
CA HIS A 66 -9.08 -6.11 12.04
C HIS A 66 -8.98 -5.87 13.55
N ARG A 67 -10.13 -5.96 14.22
CA ARG A 67 -10.21 -5.97 15.69
C ARG A 67 -9.92 -7.39 16.19
N LEU A 68 -9.17 -7.50 17.28
CA LEU A 68 -8.97 -8.75 18.00
C LEU A 68 -9.93 -8.82 19.18
N GLU A 69 -10.42 -10.02 19.49
CA GLU A 69 -11.38 -10.24 20.58
C GLU A 69 -10.71 -10.19 21.96
N GLU A 70 -9.53 -10.79 22.08
CA GLU A 70 -8.80 -10.85 23.35
C GLU A 70 -8.14 -9.50 23.72
N PRO A 71 -8.38 -8.95 24.92
CA PRO A 71 -7.80 -7.67 25.35
C PRO A 71 -6.27 -7.65 25.32
N ALA A 72 -5.62 -8.76 25.68
CA ALA A 72 -4.17 -8.89 25.65
C ALA A 72 -3.60 -8.82 24.22
N LEU A 73 -4.29 -9.40 23.24
CA LEU A 73 -3.90 -9.35 21.83
C LEU A 73 -4.17 -7.98 21.21
N ARG A 74 -5.21 -7.27 21.66
CA ARG A 74 -5.49 -5.89 21.23
C ARG A 74 -4.34 -4.94 21.58
N ALA A 75 -3.82 -5.02 22.81
CA ALA A 75 -2.68 -4.21 23.23
C ALA A 75 -1.43 -4.49 22.37
N ALA A 76 -1.13 -5.76 22.10
CA ALA A 76 -0.03 -6.14 21.23
C ALA A 76 -0.23 -5.69 19.77
N ALA A 77 -1.46 -5.68 19.27
CA ALA A 77 -1.77 -5.18 17.94
C ALA A 77 -1.59 -3.66 17.82
N VAL A 78 -1.91 -2.90 18.87
CA VAL A 78 -1.65 -1.45 18.91
C VAL A 78 -0.15 -1.15 18.91
N ASP A 79 0.64 -1.79 19.80
CA ASP A 79 2.10 -1.59 19.86
C ASP A 79 2.76 -1.94 18.51
N LEU A 80 2.37 -3.07 17.90
CA LEU A 80 2.88 -3.45 16.57
C LEU A 80 2.47 -2.44 15.48
N ALA A 81 1.22 -1.97 15.48
CA ALA A 81 0.74 -1.03 14.49
C ALA A 81 1.44 0.33 14.59
N GLU A 82 1.68 0.83 15.81
CA GLU A 82 2.44 2.06 16.06
C GLU A 82 3.88 1.94 15.56
N GLN A 83 4.57 0.85 15.88
CA GLN A 83 5.93 0.60 15.39
C GLN A 83 6.00 0.54 13.86
N VAL A 84 5.01 -0.08 13.21
CA VAL A 84 4.92 -0.12 11.74
C VAL A 84 4.69 1.28 11.16
N ILE A 85 3.82 2.09 11.78
CA ILE A 85 3.55 3.47 11.35
C ILE A 85 4.80 4.34 11.49
N ASP A 86 5.53 4.21 12.60
CA ASP A 86 6.76 4.96 12.86
C ASP A 86 7.88 4.57 11.90
N ALA A 87 8.04 3.28 11.61
CA ALA A 87 8.99 2.81 10.59
C ALA A 87 8.65 3.41 9.21
N HIS A 88 7.37 3.44 8.83
CA HIS A 88 6.93 4.09 7.59
C HIS A 88 7.18 5.60 7.60
N ARG A 89 6.96 6.27 8.73
CA ARG A 89 7.20 7.72 8.88
C ARG A 89 8.68 8.06 8.74
N ARG A 90 9.58 7.30 9.39
CA ARG A 90 11.03 7.47 9.27
C ARG A 90 11.50 7.27 7.84
N ARG A 91 10.99 6.25 7.13
CA ARG A 91 11.30 6.01 5.72
C ARG A 91 10.86 7.17 4.81
N ARG A 92 9.67 7.74 5.06
CA ARG A 92 9.21 8.94 4.34
C ARG A 92 10.09 10.16 4.63
N ALA A 93 10.45 10.38 5.89
CA ALA A 93 11.29 11.50 6.32
C ALA A 93 12.71 11.42 5.74
N ALA A 94 13.26 10.21 5.57
CA ALA A 94 14.58 10.00 4.99
C ALA A 94 14.68 10.30 3.49
N ARG A 95 13.56 10.46 2.76
CA ARG A 95 13.56 10.63 1.28
C ARG A 95 12.54 11.67 0.78
N PRO A 96 12.61 12.95 1.23
CA PRO A 96 11.57 13.94 0.97
C PRO A 96 11.51 14.43 -0.49
N ALA A 97 12.65 14.71 -1.12
CA ALA A 97 12.71 15.36 -2.44
C ALA A 97 12.17 14.51 -3.60
N LEU A 98 12.39 13.19 -3.55
CA LEU A 98 11.92 12.25 -4.58
C LEU A 98 10.42 11.92 -4.45
N SER A 99 9.79 12.22 -3.31
CA SER A 99 8.37 11.93 -3.09
C SER A 99 7.45 12.97 -3.72
N GLY A 100 7.81 14.26 -3.67
CA GLY A 100 6.97 15.36 -4.17
C GLY A 100 6.85 15.38 -5.69
N LEU A 101 7.97 15.37 -6.40
CA LEU A 101 7.99 15.36 -7.88
C LEU A 101 7.23 14.16 -8.45
N LEU A 102 7.35 13.00 -7.79
CA LEU A 102 6.78 11.75 -8.27
C LEU A 102 5.28 11.66 -7.99
N VAL A 103 4.80 12.25 -6.88
CA VAL A 103 3.36 12.47 -6.65
C VAL A 103 2.78 13.38 -7.74
N VAL A 104 3.49 14.45 -8.13
CA VAL A 104 3.06 15.33 -9.22
C VAL A 104 3.01 14.57 -10.55
N VAL A 105 4.05 13.80 -10.89
CA VAL A 105 4.07 12.97 -12.11
C VAL A 105 2.94 11.93 -12.11
N LEU A 106 2.71 11.26 -10.99
CA LEU A 106 1.63 10.27 -10.86
C LEU A 106 0.25 10.92 -10.98
N ALA A 107 0.06 12.09 -10.36
CA ALA A 107 -1.19 12.86 -10.44
C ALA A 107 -1.46 13.35 -11.87
N LEU A 108 -0.45 13.86 -12.56
CA LEU A 108 -0.54 14.23 -13.97
C LEU A 108 -0.86 13.03 -14.85
N TRP A 109 -0.19 11.89 -14.63
CA TRP A 109 -0.45 10.65 -15.37
C TRP A 109 -1.88 10.16 -15.15
N LEU A 110 -2.34 10.10 -13.89
CA LEU A 110 -3.70 9.66 -13.55
C LEU A 110 -4.74 10.58 -14.18
N SER A 111 -4.51 11.90 -14.13
CA SER A 111 -5.38 12.89 -14.76
C SER A 111 -5.48 12.67 -16.27
N PHE A 112 -4.35 12.35 -16.92
CA PHE A 112 -4.32 12.06 -18.35
C PHE A 112 -5.09 10.77 -18.69
N VAL A 113 -4.92 9.71 -17.89
CA VAL A 113 -5.66 8.45 -18.05
C VAL A 113 -7.17 8.67 -17.88
N VAL A 114 -7.57 9.40 -16.85
CA VAL A 114 -8.99 9.74 -16.60
C VAL A 114 -9.56 10.58 -17.73
N ALA A 115 -8.84 11.63 -18.17
CA ALA A 115 -9.27 12.45 -19.31
C ALA A 115 -9.45 11.62 -20.58
N ARG A 116 -8.54 10.67 -20.84
CA ARG A 116 -8.64 9.78 -22.00
C ARG A 116 -9.82 8.82 -21.90
N LEU A 117 -10.10 8.30 -20.70
CA LEU A 117 -11.24 7.43 -20.42
C LEU A 117 -12.56 8.19 -20.63
N VAL A 118 -12.68 9.39 -20.06
CA VAL A 118 -13.85 10.27 -20.22
C VAL A 118 -14.07 10.62 -21.67
N PHE A 119 -13.01 10.95 -22.42
CA PHE A 119 -13.11 11.25 -23.85
C PHE A 119 -13.55 10.03 -24.67
N ALA A 120 -13.04 8.83 -24.37
CA ALA A 120 -13.43 7.61 -25.05
C ALA A 120 -14.90 7.25 -24.78
N VAL A 121 -15.37 7.45 -23.54
CA VAL A 121 -16.77 7.25 -23.13
C VAL A 121 -17.69 8.28 -23.79
N ALA A 122 -17.33 9.56 -23.77
CA ALA A 122 -18.11 10.64 -24.38
C ALA A 122 -18.20 10.52 -25.92
N ALA A 123 -17.16 10.00 -26.56
CA ALA A 123 -17.14 9.72 -27.99
C ALA A 123 -17.82 8.39 -28.38
N GLY A 124 -18.40 7.65 -27.41
CA GLY A 124 -19.09 6.38 -27.66
C GLY A 124 -18.19 5.24 -28.10
N ARG A 125 -16.86 5.36 -27.93
CA ARG A 125 -15.87 4.36 -28.40
C ARG A 125 -15.50 3.37 -27.31
N TRP A 126 -16.50 2.67 -26.80
CA TRP A 126 -16.38 1.73 -25.68
C TRP A 126 -15.40 0.57 -25.94
N GLY A 127 -15.23 0.18 -27.21
CA GLY A 127 -14.34 -0.92 -27.63
C GLY A 127 -12.84 -0.58 -27.63
N ASP A 128 -12.48 0.70 -27.63
CA ASP A 128 -11.07 1.13 -27.58
C ASP A 128 -10.50 1.11 -26.16
N VAL A 129 -11.38 0.97 -25.15
CA VAL A 129 -10.98 0.97 -23.74
C VAL A 129 -10.60 -0.45 -23.33
N ASN A 130 -9.35 -0.62 -22.94
CA ASN A 130 -8.90 -1.88 -22.35
C ASN A 130 -9.40 -1.99 -20.89
N TRP A 131 -10.64 -2.45 -20.75
CA TRP A 131 -11.33 -2.61 -19.46
C TRP A 131 -10.60 -3.56 -18.51
N SER A 132 -9.96 -4.62 -19.03
CA SER A 132 -9.22 -5.55 -18.18
C SER A 132 -8.00 -4.88 -17.56
N THR A 133 -7.28 -4.04 -18.31
CA THR A 133 -6.21 -3.21 -17.76
C THR A 133 -6.72 -2.19 -16.74
N ALA A 134 -7.86 -1.54 -16.99
CA ALA A 134 -8.46 -0.59 -16.04
C ALA A 134 -8.87 -1.27 -14.72
N VAL A 135 -9.52 -2.43 -14.79
CA VAL A 135 -9.92 -3.23 -13.62
C VAL A 135 -8.70 -3.70 -12.85
N LEU A 136 -7.66 -4.17 -13.55
CA LEU A 136 -6.41 -4.59 -12.90
C LEU A 136 -5.74 -3.44 -12.15
N TYR A 137 -5.66 -2.24 -12.76
CA TYR A 137 -5.09 -1.07 -12.07
C TYR A 137 -5.93 -0.63 -10.88
N ALA A 138 -7.26 -0.63 -11.01
CA ALA A 138 -8.16 -0.33 -9.90
C ALA A 138 -7.97 -1.32 -8.75
N ALA A 139 -7.86 -2.62 -9.05
CA ALA A 139 -7.62 -3.66 -8.06
C ALA A 139 -6.27 -3.51 -7.36
N CYS A 140 -5.19 -3.27 -8.12
CA CYS A 140 -3.85 -3.03 -7.56
C CYS A 140 -3.80 -1.77 -6.69
N GLY A 141 -4.40 -0.67 -7.15
CA GLY A 141 -4.48 0.58 -6.41
C GLY A 141 -5.27 0.43 -5.12
N TRP A 142 -6.42 -0.25 -5.18
CA TRP A 142 -7.23 -0.56 -4.01
C TRP A 142 -6.49 -1.47 -3.02
N TRP A 143 -5.79 -2.50 -3.51
CA TRP A 143 -4.99 -3.39 -2.68
C TRP A 143 -3.86 -2.63 -1.95
N ALA A 144 -3.11 -1.81 -2.69
CA ALA A 144 -2.04 -0.99 -2.12
C ALA A 144 -2.57 0.01 -1.08
N TRP A 145 -3.69 0.66 -1.35
CA TRP A 145 -4.36 1.55 -0.41
C TRP A 145 -4.83 0.82 0.85
N ARG A 146 -5.38 -0.39 0.69
CA ARG A 146 -5.85 -1.21 1.81
C ARG A 146 -4.71 -1.66 2.71
N LEU A 147 -3.57 -2.06 2.14
CA LEU A 147 -2.36 -2.41 2.90
C LEU A 147 -1.80 -1.21 3.69
N HIS A 148 -1.82 -0.01 3.09
CA HIS A 148 -1.33 1.19 3.77
C HIS A 148 -2.27 1.71 4.86
N SER A 149 -3.58 1.50 4.72
CA SER A 149 -4.59 1.94 5.69
C SER A 149 -4.85 0.93 6.81
N GLY A 150 -4.46 -0.34 6.62
CA GLY A 150 -4.61 -1.42 7.60
C GLY A 150 -4.07 -1.09 9.00
N PRO A 151 -2.80 -0.67 9.15
CA PRO A 151 -2.22 -0.38 10.46
C PRO A 151 -2.93 0.75 11.22
N ARG A 152 -3.33 1.83 10.52
CA ARG A 152 -4.11 2.91 11.14
C ARG A 152 -5.48 2.44 11.62
N ARG A 153 -6.19 1.68 10.78
CA ARG A 153 -7.47 1.06 11.16
C ARG A 153 -7.33 0.06 12.30
N ALA A 154 -6.19 -0.64 12.38
CA ALA A 154 -5.90 -1.55 13.48
C ALA A 154 -5.75 -0.79 14.80
N VAL A 155 -5.05 0.36 14.81
CA VAL A 155 -4.99 1.24 15.98
C VAL A 155 -6.39 1.70 16.35
N GLU A 156 -7.13 2.33 15.43
CA GLU A 156 -8.48 2.85 15.69
C GLU A 156 -9.41 1.77 16.28
N ARG A 157 -9.44 0.56 15.70
CA ARG A 157 -10.37 -0.50 16.12
C ARG A 157 -9.93 -1.27 17.36
N ASN A 158 -8.63 -1.28 17.69
CA ASN A 158 -8.11 -1.99 18.86
C ASN A 158 -7.84 -1.06 20.04
N SER A 159 -7.93 0.27 19.88
CA SER A 159 -7.75 1.24 20.96
C SER A 159 -9.00 1.49 21.82
N ASP A 160 -10.21 1.08 21.38
CA ASP A 160 -11.43 1.35 22.14
C ASP A 160 -11.39 0.72 23.55
N PRO A 161 -11.73 1.45 24.62
CA PRO A 161 -11.86 0.85 25.94
C PRO A 161 -12.90 -0.28 25.89
N VAL A 162 -12.59 -1.40 26.54
CA VAL A 162 -13.54 -2.50 26.75
C VAL A 162 -14.78 -1.89 27.44
N PRO A 163 -15.99 -2.01 26.89
CA PRO A 163 -17.18 -1.62 27.63
C PRO A 163 -17.22 -2.47 28.91
N ARG A 164 -17.16 -1.81 30.06
CA ARG A 164 -17.28 -2.43 31.38
C ARG A 164 -18.65 -3.06 31.55
#